data_AF-A0A922YF95-F1
#
_entry.id   AF-A0A922YF95-F1
#
_cell.length_a   1.000
_cell.length_b   1.000
_cell.length_c   1.000
_cell.angle_alpha   90.00
_cell.angle_beta   90.00
_cell.angle_gamma   90.00
#
_symmetry.space_group_name_H-M   'P 1'
#
loop_
_entity.id
_entity.type
_entity.pdbx_description
1 polymer ?
#
loop_
_entity_poly.entity_id
_entity_poly.type
_entity_poly.pdbx_seq_one_letter_code
_entity_poly.pdbx_strand_id
1 'polypeptide(L)'
;MHPEFSDQHPRAALARPIFAALLAALAFALPGEAFAHAVAEGDKGYIQEISGVHLMSFLYLGAKHMVTGYDHILFLLGVIFFLYRMKDIGIYVSLFAIGHSTTMLAGVFFNFGINSYIIDAIIGLSIVYKALDNMGAYQRWFGFQPDTKAATLIFGFCHGFGLSSKILDYEISTDGLLPNLLAFNVGVEIGQLLALGAILIVMGFWRRTPSFLKHAYTANVVMMAAGFLLVGYQLTGYFVA
;
A
#
# COMPACT_ATOMS: atom_id res chain seq x y z
N MET A 1 -39.99 -0.68 -45.27
CA MET A 1 -39.90 0.00 -43.97
C MET A 1 -38.96 -0.81 -43.09
N HIS A 2 -37.72 -0.36 -42.94
CA HIS A 2 -36.74 -0.92 -42.00
C HIS A 2 -37.02 -0.36 -40.60
N PRO A 3 -36.96 -1.15 -39.51
CA PRO A 3 -36.94 -0.60 -38.17
C PRO A 3 -35.52 -0.13 -37.83
N GLU A 4 -35.39 1.14 -37.47
CA GLU A 4 -34.17 1.76 -36.94
C GLU A 4 -33.85 1.18 -35.55
N PHE A 5 -32.67 0.59 -35.41
CA PHE A 5 -32.07 0.29 -34.11
C PHE A 5 -31.56 1.60 -33.50
N SER A 6 -32.26 2.10 -32.48
CA SER A 6 -31.80 3.21 -31.65
C SER A 6 -30.55 2.79 -30.86
N ASP A 7 -29.41 3.38 -31.21
CA ASP A 7 -28.15 3.35 -30.45
C ASP A 7 -28.36 3.88 -29.02
N GLN A 8 -28.52 2.96 -28.05
CA GLN A 8 -28.41 3.29 -26.63
C GLN A 8 -26.93 3.31 -26.24
N HIS A 9 -26.30 4.48 -26.37
CA HIS A 9 -24.94 4.71 -25.86
C HIS A 9 -24.85 4.47 -24.34
N PRO A 10 -23.88 3.69 -23.83
CA PRO A 10 -23.72 3.37 -22.42
C PRO A 10 -23.03 4.49 -21.62
N ARG A 11 -23.51 5.74 -21.71
CA ARG A 11 -22.92 6.89 -20.98
C ARG A 11 -23.05 6.76 -19.45
N ALA A 12 -24.08 6.05 -18.98
CA ALA A 12 -24.34 5.88 -17.55
C ALA A 12 -23.38 4.92 -16.82
N ALA A 13 -22.72 4.01 -17.54
CA ALA A 13 -21.84 3.01 -16.93
C ALA A 13 -20.48 3.60 -16.49
N LEU A 14 -19.97 4.61 -17.21
CA LEU A 14 -18.71 5.31 -16.90
C LEU A 14 -18.88 6.43 -15.85
N ALA A 15 -20.08 6.99 -15.69
CA ALA A 15 -20.31 8.12 -14.77
C ALA A 15 -20.15 7.74 -13.29
N ARG A 16 -20.52 6.52 -12.91
CA ARG A 16 -20.45 6.01 -11.53
C ARG A 16 -19.01 5.83 -11.00
N PRO A 17 -18.06 5.19 -11.72
CA PRO A 17 -16.68 5.07 -11.26
C PRO A 17 -15.96 6.43 -11.22
N ILE A 18 -16.26 7.33 -12.16
CA ILE A 18 -15.71 8.70 -12.16
C ILE A 18 -16.19 9.47 -10.92
N PHE A 19 -17.47 9.36 -10.58
CA PHE A 19 -18.02 10.01 -9.38
C PHE A 19 -17.42 9.45 -8.07
N ALA A 20 -17.19 8.13 -7.99
CA ALA A 20 -16.53 7.51 -6.85
C ALA A 20 -15.05 7.92 -6.73
N ALA A 21 -14.33 8.00 -7.85
CA ALA A 21 -12.96 8.50 -7.89
C ALA A 21 -12.88 9.99 -7.50
N LEU A 22 -13.85 10.81 -7.92
CA LEU A 22 -13.97 12.21 -7.53
C LEU A 22 -14.31 12.38 -6.05
N LEU A 23 -15.17 11.53 -5.49
CA LEU A 23 -15.46 11.51 -4.05
C LEU A 23 -14.24 11.10 -3.23
N ALA A 24 -13.48 10.09 -3.68
CA ALA A 24 -12.23 9.71 -3.06
C ALA A 24 -11.21 10.86 -3.14
N ALA A 25 -11.09 11.53 -4.30
CA ALA A 25 -10.25 12.70 -4.46
C ALA A 25 -10.66 13.86 -3.54
N LEU A 26 -11.96 14.09 -3.39
CA LEU A 26 -12.49 15.15 -2.52
C LEU A 26 -12.26 14.86 -1.03
N ALA A 27 -12.33 13.58 -0.61
CA ALA A 27 -12.04 13.17 0.75
C ALA A 27 -10.56 13.37 1.13
N PHE A 28 -9.65 13.23 0.16
CA PHE A 28 -8.21 13.47 0.34
C PHE A 28 -7.79 14.94 0.10
N ALA A 29 -8.64 15.76 -0.52
CA ALA A 29 -8.39 17.19 -0.74
C ALA A 29 -8.73 18.09 0.46
N LEU A 30 -9.17 17.50 1.58
CA LEU A 30 -9.30 18.23 2.84
C LEU A 30 -7.90 18.63 3.33
N PRO A 31 -7.72 19.87 3.84
CA PRO A 31 -6.42 20.32 4.31
C PRO A 31 -6.05 19.55 5.58
N GLY A 32 -5.22 18.52 5.40
CA GLY A 32 -4.48 17.85 6.46
C GLY A 32 -3.00 18.00 6.13
N GLU A 33 -2.22 18.45 7.10
CA GLU A 33 -0.76 18.45 7.11
C GLU A 33 -0.19 17.31 6.28
N ALA A 34 0.73 17.62 5.35
CA ALA A 34 1.34 16.71 4.38
C ALA A 34 2.20 15.62 5.04
N PHE A 35 1.60 14.73 5.83
CA PHE A 35 2.34 13.66 6.48
C PHE A 35 2.60 12.55 5.45
N ALA A 36 3.88 12.38 5.07
CA ALA A 36 4.40 11.07 4.71
C ALA A 36 3.84 10.05 5.71
N HIS A 37 3.33 8.88 5.28
CA HIS A 37 2.62 7.97 6.19
C HIS A 37 3.58 7.47 7.29
N ALA A 38 3.60 8.22 8.37
CA ALA A 38 4.53 8.09 9.47
C ALA A 38 3.87 7.26 10.56
N VAL A 39 4.70 6.62 11.38
CA VAL A 39 4.29 6.28 12.75
C VAL A 39 3.67 7.54 13.36
N ALA A 40 2.44 7.44 13.87
CA ALA A 40 1.62 8.59 14.25
C ALA A 40 2.42 9.57 15.13
N GLU A 41 2.26 10.88 14.96
CA GLU A 41 3.06 11.90 15.68
C GLU A 41 3.10 11.70 17.20
N GLY A 42 2.02 11.19 17.80
CA GLY A 42 1.97 10.86 19.23
C GLY A 42 2.90 9.72 19.66
N ASP A 43 3.24 8.80 18.74
CA ASP A 43 4.19 7.71 18.99
C ASP A 43 5.66 8.19 18.78
N LYS A 44 5.89 9.29 18.05
CA LYS A 44 7.24 9.82 17.78
C LYS A 44 7.97 10.27 19.05
N GLY A 45 7.28 11.01 19.92
CA GLY A 45 7.85 11.43 21.22
C GLY A 45 8.19 10.24 22.13
N TYR A 46 7.32 9.21 22.13
CA TYR A 46 7.59 7.96 22.86
C TYR A 46 8.84 7.25 22.35
N ILE A 47 9.04 7.18 21.02
CA ILE A 47 10.21 6.51 20.42
C ILE A 47 11.51 7.28 20.68
N GLN A 48 11.48 8.61 20.70
CA GLN A 48 12.66 9.45 20.95
C GLN A 48 13.16 9.38 22.39
N GLU A 49 12.26 9.18 23.35
CA GLU A 49 12.61 9.10 24.79
C GLU A 49 13.00 7.69 25.24
N ILE A 50 12.84 6.67 24.39
CA ILE A 50 13.13 5.28 24.73
C ILE A 50 14.60 4.93 24.47
N SER A 51 15.29 4.53 25.54
CA SER A 51 16.59 3.87 25.49
C SER A 51 16.49 2.40 25.95
N GLY A 52 17.26 1.51 25.32
CA GLY A 52 17.35 0.10 25.67
C GLY A 52 16.38 -0.79 24.90
N VAL A 53 16.25 -2.04 25.36
CA VAL A 53 15.48 -3.08 24.65
C VAL A 53 14.01 -3.07 25.09
N HIS A 54 13.10 -2.76 24.15
CA HIS A 54 11.65 -2.63 24.36
C HIS A 54 10.85 -3.41 23.31
N LEU A 55 11.00 -4.74 23.34
CA LEU A 55 10.44 -5.63 22.32
C LEU A 55 8.92 -5.49 22.14
N MET A 56 8.14 -5.46 23.22
CA MET A 56 6.67 -5.41 23.13
C MET A 56 6.16 -4.10 22.55
N SER A 57 6.81 -2.98 22.90
CA SER A 57 6.49 -1.65 22.37
C SER A 57 6.70 -1.60 20.87
N PHE A 58 7.87 -2.05 20.39
CA PHE A 58 8.19 -2.04 18.97
C PHE A 58 7.36 -3.07 18.19
N LEU A 59 7.07 -4.23 18.76
CA LEU A 59 6.16 -5.21 18.15
C LEU A 59 4.75 -4.65 17.96
N TYR A 60 4.20 -3.98 18.98
CA TYR A 60 2.92 -3.30 18.85
C TYR A 60 2.98 -2.18 17.80
N LEU A 61 4.06 -1.39 17.81
CA LEU A 61 4.24 -0.29 16.88
C LEU A 61 4.32 -0.78 15.43
N GLY A 62 5.03 -1.88 15.17
CA GLY A 62 5.09 -2.51 13.86
C GLY A 62 3.72 -3.02 13.39
N ALA A 63 2.98 -3.70 14.29
CA ALA A 63 1.63 -4.16 13.98
C ALA A 63 0.67 -2.98 13.70
N LYS A 64 0.76 -1.92 14.50
CA LYS A 64 -0.01 -0.68 14.33
C LYS A 64 0.33 -0.04 12.98
N HIS A 65 1.61 0.17 12.68
CA HIS A 65 2.08 0.73 11.41
C HIS A 65 1.50 -0.01 10.21
N MET A 66 1.58 -1.35 10.22
CA MET A 66 1.05 -2.17 9.13
C MET A 66 -0.48 -2.07 8.97
N VAL A 67 -1.23 -2.02 10.08
CA VAL A 67 -2.70 -1.97 10.06
C VAL A 67 -3.23 -0.55 9.79
N THR A 68 -2.50 0.50 10.17
CA THR A 68 -2.88 1.89 9.90
C THR A 68 -2.35 2.40 8.56
N GLY A 69 -1.41 1.67 7.94
CA GLY A 69 -0.86 1.92 6.61
C GLY A 69 -1.88 1.80 5.50
N TYR A 70 -2.43 2.93 5.06
CA TYR A 70 -3.35 2.96 3.93
C TYR A 70 -2.70 2.40 2.66
N ASP A 71 -1.42 2.67 2.44
CA ASP A 71 -0.60 2.13 1.36
C ASP A 71 -0.51 0.61 1.39
N HIS A 72 -0.24 0.03 2.56
CA HIS A 72 -0.13 -1.41 2.77
C HIS A 72 -1.48 -2.11 2.61
N ILE A 73 -2.56 -1.54 3.15
CA ILE A 73 -3.92 -2.08 3.00
C ILE A 73 -4.37 -2.03 1.53
N LEU A 74 -4.14 -0.90 0.84
CA LEU A 74 -4.49 -0.77 -0.58
C LEU A 74 -3.69 -1.75 -1.44
N PHE A 75 -2.40 -1.95 -1.14
CA PHE A 75 -1.59 -2.95 -1.82
C PHE A 75 -2.10 -4.38 -1.58
N LEU A 76 -2.35 -4.77 -0.33
CA LEU A 76 -2.94 -6.07 0.04
C LEU A 76 -4.28 -6.31 -0.65
N LEU A 77 -5.15 -5.29 -0.65
CA LEU A 77 -6.43 -5.34 -1.36
C LEU A 77 -6.22 -5.65 -2.84
N GLY A 78 -5.29 -4.94 -3.49
CA GLY A 78 -4.92 -5.16 -4.89
C GLY A 78 -4.40 -6.58 -5.15
N VAL A 79 -3.53 -7.11 -4.29
CA VAL A 79 -3.01 -8.49 -4.39
C VAL A 79 -4.15 -9.52 -4.28
N ILE A 80 -5.08 -9.32 -3.35
CA ILE A 80 -6.17 -10.26 -3.06
C ILE A 80 -7.24 -10.24 -4.15
N PHE A 81 -7.49 -9.11 -4.84
CA PHE A 81 -8.53 -9.02 -5.88
C PHE A 81 -8.40 -10.10 -6.95
N PHE A 82 -7.17 -10.39 -7.38
CA PHE A 82 -6.90 -11.31 -8.49
C PHE A 82 -6.48 -12.71 -8.05
N LEU A 83 -5.91 -12.87 -6.86
CA LEU A 83 -5.44 -14.17 -6.38
C LEU A 83 -6.60 -14.95 -5.73
N TYR A 84 -6.95 -16.09 -6.32
CA TYR A 84 -7.97 -17.01 -5.81
C TYR A 84 -7.39 -18.15 -4.97
N ARG A 85 -6.12 -18.48 -5.18
CA ARG A 85 -5.46 -19.58 -4.48
C ARG A 85 -4.67 -19.06 -3.29
N MET A 86 -4.99 -19.58 -2.11
CA MET A 86 -4.29 -19.25 -0.84
C MET A 86 -2.77 -19.47 -0.93
N LYS A 87 -2.32 -20.46 -1.70
CA LYS A 87 -0.89 -20.70 -1.97
C LYS A 87 -0.24 -19.52 -2.68
N ASP A 88 -0.90 -18.98 -3.69
CA ASP A 88 -0.36 -17.86 -4.45
C ASP A 88 -0.35 -16.61 -3.56
N ILE A 89 -1.40 -16.35 -2.80
CA ILE A 89 -1.44 -15.24 -1.82
C ILE A 89 -0.26 -15.31 -0.84
N GLY A 90 -0.02 -16.49 -0.26
CA GLY A 90 1.11 -16.71 0.66
C GLY A 90 2.46 -16.36 0.02
N ILE A 91 2.68 -16.78 -1.24
CA ILE A 91 3.92 -16.46 -1.96
C ILE A 91 4.11 -14.94 -2.11
N TYR A 92 3.08 -14.19 -2.48
CA TYR A 92 3.19 -12.74 -2.69
C TYR A 92 3.44 -12.00 -1.37
N VAL A 93 2.71 -12.37 -0.33
CA VAL A 93 2.86 -11.84 1.03
C VAL A 93 4.27 -12.11 1.55
N SER A 94 4.80 -13.33 1.34
CA SER A 94 6.18 -13.67 1.72
C SER A 94 7.22 -12.90 0.91
N LEU A 95 7.05 -12.78 -0.42
CA LEU A 95 7.98 -12.00 -1.26
C LEU A 95 8.03 -10.53 -0.84
N PHE A 96 6.86 -9.94 -0.57
CA PHE A 96 6.77 -8.57 -0.07
C PHE A 96 7.46 -8.45 1.30
N ALA A 97 7.16 -9.34 2.24
CA ALA A 97 7.75 -9.33 3.58
C ALA A 97 9.26 -9.50 3.55
N ILE A 98 9.79 -10.40 2.71
CA ILE A 98 11.23 -10.58 2.50
C ILE A 98 11.86 -9.29 1.99
N GLY A 99 11.28 -8.67 0.95
CA GLY A 99 11.81 -7.42 0.40
C GLY A 99 11.79 -6.28 1.42
N HIS A 100 10.66 -6.11 2.09
CA HIS A 100 10.43 -5.10 3.12
C HIS A 100 11.44 -5.23 4.27
N SER A 101 11.52 -6.42 4.87
CA SER A 101 12.41 -6.68 6.00
C SER A 101 13.88 -6.45 5.65
N THR A 102 14.29 -6.91 4.46
CA THR A 102 15.69 -6.81 4.02
C THR A 102 16.14 -5.37 3.89
N THR A 103 15.35 -4.54 3.21
CA THR A 103 15.70 -3.14 2.95
C THR A 103 15.49 -2.25 4.16
N MET A 104 14.49 -2.54 5.01
CA MET A 104 14.33 -1.85 6.28
C MET A 104 15.56 -2.05 7.17
N LEU A 105 15.98 -3.31 7.39
CA LEU A 105 17.13 -3.62 8.23
C LEU A 105 18.43 -3.08 7.62
N ALA A 106 18.64 -3.26 6.31
CA ALA A 106 19.84 -2.76 5.65
C ALA A 106 19.91 -1.23 5.66
N GLY A 107 18.79 -0.55 5.37
CA GLY A 107 18.73 0.92 5.37
C GLY A 107 19.10 1.50 6.73
N VAL A 108 18.56 0.95 7.81
CA VAL A 108 18.91 1.42 9.16
C VAL A 108 20.35 1.02 9.54
N PHE A 109 20.76 -0.22 9.27
CA PHE A 109 22.08 -0.72 9.67
C PHE A 109 23.24 0.00 8.96
N PHE A 110 23.07 0.33 7.68
CA PHE A 110 24.07 1.06 6.89
C PHE A 110 23.86 2.57 6.90
N ASN A 111 22.89 3.08 7.69
CA ASN A 111 22.53 4.49 7.74
C ASN A 111 22.29 5.09 6.34
N PHE A 112 21.55 4.36 5.51
CA PHE A 112 21.26 4.71 4.12
C PHE A 112 19.76 5.00 3.97
N GLY A 113 19.42 6.28 3.88
CA GLY A 113 18.06 6.79 3.69
C GLY A 113 17.92 7.57 2.37
N ILE A 114 16.70 7.61 1.86
CA ILE A 114 16.29 8.47 0.74
C ILE A 114 15.23 9.42 1.29
N ASN A 115 14.99 10.56 0.62
CA ASN A 115 13.90 11.46 0.99
C ASN A 115 12.56 10.69 1.10
N SER A 116 11.92 10.81 2.27
CA SER A 116 10.70 10.07 2.64
C SER A 116 9.51 10.39 1.74
N TYR A 117 9.39 11.62 1.23
CA TYR A 117 8.36 11.98 0.26
C TYR A 117 8.56 11.28 -1.09
N ILE A 118 9.80 11.20 -1.59
CA ILE A 118 10.09 10.56 -2.88
C ILE A 118 9.78 9.07 -2.82
N ILE A 119 10.21 8.38 -1.76
CA ILE A 119 9.98 6.94 -1.62
C ILE A 119 8.49 6.64 -1.37
N ASP A 120 7.77 7.45 -0.58
CA ASP A 120 6.32 7.31 -0.40
C ASP A 120 5.56 7.56 -1.71
N ALA A 121 6.03 8.46 -2.58
CA ALA A 121 5.49 8.62 -3.94
C ALA A 121 5.71 7.37 -4.80
N ILE A 122 6.89 6.74 -4.74
CA ILE A 122 7.16 5.46 -5.43
C ILE A 122 6.25 4.35 -4.90
N ILE A 123 6.02 4.32 -3.59
CA ILE A 123 5.06 3.41 -2.94
C ILE A 123 3.65 3.65 -3.49
N GLY A 124 3.19 4.89 -3.61
CA GLY A 124 1.91 5.23 -4.25
C GLY A 124 1.81 4.73 -5.69
N LEU A 125 2.89 4.82 -6.48
CA LEU A 125 2.96 4.28 -7.83
C LEU A 125 2.86 2.74 -7.87
N SER A 126 3.31 2.03 -6.83
CA SER A 126 3.13 0.58 -6.75
C SER A 126 1.65 0.17 -6.68
N ILE A 127 0.82 0.98 -6.02
CA ILE A 127 -0.64 0.77 -5.93
C ILE A 127 -1.28 0.97 -7.31
N VAL A 128 -0.86 2.03 -8.02
CA VAL A 128 -1.27 2.29 -9.41
C VAL A 128 -0.90 1.12 -10.31
N TYR A 129 0.36 0.66 -10.22
CA TYR A 129 0.83 -0.51 -10.96
C TYR A 129 -0.06 -1.72 -10.69
N LYS A 130 -0.36 -1.99 -9.41
CA LYS A 130 -1.14 -3.18 -9.06
C LYS A 130 -2.58 -3.11 -9.54
N ALA A 131 -3.18 -1.91 -9.54
CA ALA A 131 -4.51 -1.70 -10.12
C ALA A 131 -4.53 -1.94 -11.64
N LEU A 132 -3.51 -1.46 -12.36
CA LEU A 132 -3.36 -1.68 -13.79
C LEU A 132 -3.14 -3.15 -14.13
N ASP A 133 -2.30 -3.83 -13.36
CA ASP A 133 -2.05 -5.27 -13.43
C ASP A 133 -3.35 -6.06 -13.28
N ASN A 134 -4.15 -5.75 -12.25
CA ASN A 134 -5.44 -6.39 -12.00
C ASN A 134 -6.48 -6.18 -13.12
N MET A 135 -6.39 -5.08 -13.86
CA MET A 135 -7.27 -4.80 -15.01
C MET A 135 -6.75 -5.39 -16.33
N GLY A 136 -5.59 -6.06 -16.33
CA GLY A 136 -4.96 -6.60 -17.53
C GLY A 136 -4.45 -5.52 -18.49
N ALA A 137 -4.16 -4.32 -17.98
CA ALA A 137 -3.78 -3.17 -18.80
C ALA A 137 -2.44 -3.43 -19.52
N TYR A 138 -1.46 -4.03 -18.86
CA TYR A 138 -0.12 -4.26 -19.44
C TYR A 138 -0.17 -5.17 -20.67
N GLN A 139 -0.84 -6.32 -20.58
CA GLN A 139 -1.03 -7.21 -21.73
C GLN A 139 -1.77 -6.51 -22.88
N ARG A 140 -2.74 -5.64 -22.58
CA ARG A 140 -3.54 -4.95 -23.61
C ARG A 140 -2.81 -3.77 -24.26
N TRP A 141 -1.97 -3.06 -23.52
CA TRP A 141 -1.24 -1.89 -24.02
C TRP A 141 0.09 -2.25 -24.67
N PHE A 142 0.81 -3.23 -24.10
CA PHE A 142 2.18 -3.56 -24.50
C PHE A 142 2.33 -4.97 -25.06
N GLY A 143 1.28 -5.80 -25.02
CA GLY A 143 1.35 -7.20 -25.48
C GLY A 143 2.14 -8.14 -24.56
N PHE A 144 2.60 -7.64 -23.40
CA PHE A 144 3.43 -8.37 -22.45
C PHE A 144 2.96 -8.10 -21.01
N GLN A 145 2.97 -9.16 -20.18
CA GLN A 145 2.68 -9.08 -18.76
C GLN A 145 4.00 -9.13 -17.96
N PRO A 146 4.34 -8.09 -17.18
CA PRO A 146 5.50 -8.12 -16.31
C PRO A 146 5.39 -9.23 -15.24
N ASP A 147 6.54 -9.73 -14.76
CA ASP A 147 6.56 -10.70 -13.67
C ASP A 147 6.06 -10.07 -12.38
N THR A 148 4.85 -10.46 -11.99
CA THR A 148 4.14 -9.96 -10.82
C THR A 148 4.82 -10.36 -9.50
N LYS A 149 5.57 -11.46 -9.46
CA LYS A 149 6.32 -11.88 -8.28
C LYS A 149 7.55 -11.00 -8.09
N ALA A 150 8.28 -10.75 -9.18
CA ALA A 150 9.41 -9.83 -9.17
C ALA A 150 8.96 -8.41 -8.80
N ALA A 151 7.86 -7.93 -9.37
CA ALA A 151 7.28 -6.64 -9.02
C ALA A 151 6.92 -6.56 -7.52
N THR A 152 6.29 -7.60 -6.97
CA THR A 152 5.93 -7.65 -5.53
C THR A 152 7.16 -7.60 -4.62
N LEU A 153 8.24 -8.28 -4.99
CA LEU A 153 9.51 -8.21 -4.25
C LEU A 153 10.12 -6.80 -4.32
N ILE A 154 10.11 -6.17 -5.50
CA ILE A 154 10.60 -4.80 -5.71
C ILE A 154 9.78 -3.80 -4.88
N PHE A 155 8.46 -3.95 -4.85
CA PHE A 155 7.61 -3.11 -4.00
C PHE A 155 7.91 -3.33 -2.53
N GLY A 156 8.13 -4.58 -2.10
CA GLY A 156 8.65 -4.88 -0.76
C GLY A 156 9.91 -4.08 -0.46
N PHE A 157 10.89 -4.07 -1.38
CA PHE A 157 12.12 -3.28 -1.23
C PHE A 157 11.84 -1.77 -1.08
N CYS A 158 10.98 -1.19 -1.92
CA CYS A 158 10.63 0.23 -1.83
C CYS A 158 9.95 0.57 -0.50
N HIS A 159 9.01 -0.28 -0.05
CA HIS A 159 8.32 -0.09 1.23
C HIS A 159 9.27 -0.17 2.43
N GLY A 160 10.18 -1.16 2.45
CA GLY A 160 11.16 -1.29 3.52
C GLY A 160 12.10 -0.10 3.60
N PHE A 161 12.53 0.43 2.45
CA PHE A 161 13.30 1.67 2.35
C PHE A 161 12.54 2.91 2.86
N GLY A 162 11.23 2.98 2.59
CA GLY A 162 10.40 4.08 3.08
C GLY A 162 10.36 4.14 4.60
N LEU A 163 10.22 2.97 5.22
CA LEU A 163 10.25 2.84 6.67
C LEU A 163 11.63 3.10 7.27
N SER A 164 12.71 2.56 6.67
CA SER A 164 14.07 2.82 7.18
C SER A 164 14.41 4.30 7.15
N SER A 165 14.04 5.01 6.09
CA SER A 165 14.29 6.45 5.97
C SER A 165 13.60 7.23 7.08
N LYS A 166 12.33 6.90 7.40
CA LYS A 166 11.60 7.50 8.52
C LYS A 166 12.20 7.17 9.89
N ILE A 167 12.67 5.94 10.08
CA ILE A 167 13.35 5.54 11.32
C ILE A 167 14.63 6.34 11.53
N LEU A 168 15.40 6.57 10.46
CA LEU A 168 16.60 7.41 10.51
C LEU A 168 16.24 8.87 10.84
N ASP A 169 15.16 9.41 10.24
CA ASP A 169 14.65 10.75 10.53
C ASP A 169 14.14 10.93 11.97
N TYR A 170 13.87 9.84 12.70
CA TYR A 170 13.39 9.89 14.09
C TYR A 170 14.51 9.94 15.13
N GLU A 171 15.78 9.79 14.73
CA GLU A 171 16.94 9.86 15.62
C GLU A 171 16.82 8.91 16.83
N ILE A 172 16.33 7.69 16.61
CA ILE A 172 16.12 6.69 17.67
C ILE A 172 17.46 6.34 18.34
N SER A 173 17.44 6.17 19.67
CA SER A 173 18.59 5.67 20.43
C SER A 173 19.17 4.40 19.82
N THR A 174 20.50 4.36 19.66
CA THR A 174 21.23 3.18 19.19
C THR A 174 21.25 2.05 20.22
N ASP A 175 21.06 2.39 21.51
CA ASP A 175 20.93 1.40 22.59
C ASP A 175 19.62 0.61 22.45
N GLY A 176 19.74 -0.70 22.16
CA GLY A 176 18.62 -1.60 21.91
C GLY A 176 18.02 -1.53 20.50
N LEU A 177 18.59 -0.75 19.58
CA LEU A 177 18.03 -0.51 18.25
C LEU A 177 17.77 -1.81 17.47
N LEU A 178 18.77 -2.68 17.32
CA LEU A 178 18.64 -3.91 16.53
C LEU A 178 17.53 -4.85 17.05
N PRO A 179 17.49 -5.24 18.34
CA PRO A 179 16.41 -6.09 18.85
C PRO A 179 15.03 -5.40 18.76
N ASN A 180 14.96 -4.08 18.92
CA ASN A 180 13.72 -3.32 18.75
C ASN A 180 13.24 -3.34 17.28
N LEU A 181 14.13 -3.19 16.30
CA LEU A 181 13.79 -3.29 14.88
C LEU A 181 13.35 -4.68 14.47
N LEU A 182 13.98 -5.73 15.03
CA LEU A 182 13.54 -7.10 14.80
C LEU A 182 12.13 -7.33 15.36
N ALA A 183 11.85 -6.83 16.58
CA ALA A 183 10.52 -6.90 17.17
C ALA A 183 9.49 -6.12 16.35
N PHE A 184 9.86 -4.94 15.85
CA PHE A 184 9.03 -4.15 14.93
C PHE A 184 8.67 -4.94 13.68
N ASN A 185 9.64 -5.58 13.04
CA ASN A 185 9.40 -6.37 11.83
C ASN A 185 8.47 -7.56 12.08
N VAL A 186 8.64 -8.26 13.21
CA VAL A 186 7.69 -9.30 13.65
C VAL A 186 6.29 -8.71 13.84
N GLY A 187 6.20 -7.52 14.42
CA GLY A 187 4.96 -6.76 14.51
C GLY A 187 4.30 -6.50 13.16
N VAL A 188 5.07 -6.03 12.18
CA VAL A 188 4.61 -5.80 10.79
C VAL A 188 4.08 -7.09 10.18
N GLU A 189 4.80 -8.20 10.30
CA GLU A 189 4.35 -9.50 9.78
C GLU A 189 3.03 -9.94 10.43
N ILE A 190 2.88 -9.79 11.75
CA ILE A 190 1.62 -10.08 12.46
C ILE A 190 0.50 -9.19 11.94
N GLY A 191 0.72 -7.88 11.84
CA GLY A 191 -0.25 -6.92 11.31
C GLY A 191 -0.68 -7.28 9.88
N GLN A 192 0.27 -7.70 9.04
CA GLN A 192 0.03 -8.11 7.66
C GLN A 192 -0.86 -9.35 7.60
N LEU A 193 -0.58 -10.37 8.41
CA LEU A 193 -1.39 -11.59 8.47
C LEU A 193 -2.81 -11.32 8.98
N LEU A 194 -2.96 -10.43 9.97
CA LEU A 194 -4.27 -10.03 10.49
C LEU A 194 -5.08 -9.26 9.43
N ALA A 195 -4.47 -8.27 8.79
CA ALA A 195 -5.10 -7.49 7.72
C ALA A 195 -5.50 -8.38 6.54
N LEU A 196 -4.59 -9.27 6.13
CA LEU A 196 -4.84 -10.28 5.10
C LEU A 196 -6.04 -11.17 5.46
N GLY A 197 -6.08 -11.71 6.67
CA GLY A 197 -7.17 -12.54 7.15
C GLY A 197 -8.51 -11.81 7.09
N ALA A 198 -8.55 -10.57 7.59
CA ALA A 198 -9.75 -9.73 7.56
C ALA A 198 -10.22 -9.45 6.11
N ILE A 199 -9.31 -9.02 5.23
CA ILE A 199 -9.65 -8.73 3.83
C ILE A 199 -10.13 -10.00 3.12
N LEU A 200 -9.52 -11.16 3.35
CA LEU A 200 -9.95 -12.42 2.75
C LEU A 200 -11.35 -12.85 3.19
N ILE A 201 -11.71 -12.65 4.45
CA ILE A 201 -13.06 -12.93 4.94
C ILE A 201 -14.07 -12.04 4.20
N VAL A 202 -13.84 -10.72 4.17
CA VAL A 202 -14.72 -9.75 3.50
C VAL A 202 -14.84 -10.05 2.00
N MET A 203 -13.71 -10.25 1.32
CA MET A 203 -13.66 -10.60 -0.10
C MET A 203 -14.32 -11.94 -0.38
N GLY A 204 -14.17 -12.91 0.52
CA GLY A 204 -14.79 -14.24 0.42
C GLY A 204 -16.31 -14.18 0.41
N PHE A 205 -16.90 -13.33 1.26
CA PHE A 205 -18.35 -13.07 1.22
C PHE A 205 -18.76 -12.30 -0.03
N TRP A 206 -18.02 -11.25 -0.39
CA TRP A 206 -18.38 -10.39 -1.52
C TRP A 206 -18.31 -11.09 -2.88
N ARG A 207 -17.33 -11.99 -3.06
CA ARG A 207 -17.18 -12.84 -4.26
C ARG A 207 -18.38 -13.74 -4.54
N ARG A 208 -19.21 -14.03 -3.54
CA ARG A 208 -20.44 -14.83 -3.71
C ARG A 208 -21.59 -14.04 -4.33
N THR A 209 -21.45 -12.72 -4.49
CA THR A 209 -22.49 -11.88 -5.06
C THR A 209 -22.38 -11.80 -6.60
N PRO A 210 -23.50 -11.80 -7.34
CA PRO A 210 -23.50 -11.70 -8.81
C PRO A 210 -22.96 -10.35 -9.33
N SER A 211 -22.82 -9.37 -8.44
CA SER A 211 -22.32 -8.03 -8.75
C SER A 211 -20.79 -7.90 -8.68
N PHE A 212 -20.09 -8.95 -8.23
CA PHE A 212 -18.66 -8.90 -7.93
C PHE A 212 -17.81 -8.39 -9.11
N LEU A 213 -18.03 -8.90 -10.32
CA LEU A 213 -17.21 -8.51 -11.48
C LEU A 213 -17.34 -7.02 -11.84
N LYS A 214 -18.55 -6.45 -11.75
CA LYS A 214 -18.79 -5.02 -12.03
C LYS A 214 -18.13 -4.14 -10.97
N HIS A 215 -18.24 -4.53 -9.71
CA HIS A 215 -17.63 -3.76 -8.63
C HIS A 215 -16.12 -3.97 -8.52
N ALA A 216 -15.58 -5.12 -8.94
CA ALA A 216 -14.14 -5.37 -8.95
C ALA A 216 -13.40 -4.43 -9.90
N TYR A 217 -13.95 -4.17 -11.08
CA TYR A 217 -13.40 -3.16 -11.98
C TYR A 217 -13.43 -1.77 -11.34
N THR A 218 -14.59 -1.37 -10.80
CA THR A 218 -14.75 -0.07 -10.12
C THR A 218 -13.79 0.09 -8.94
N ALA A 219 -13.58 -0.96 -8.15
CA ALA A 219 -12.67 -0.96 -7.02
C ALA A 219 -11.21 -0.79 -7.45
N ASN A 220 -10.78 -1.42 -8.55
CA ASN A 220 -9.43 -1.20 -9.10
C ASN A 220 -9.27 0.23 -9.64
N VAL A 221 -10.31 0.83 -10.23
CA VAL A 221 -10.28 2.24 -10.64
C VAL A 221 -10.14 3.17 -9.43
N VAL A 222 -10.89 2.93 -8.35
CA VAL A 222 -10.78 3.70 -7.10
C VAL A 222 -9.40 3.52 -6.47
N MET A 223 -8.87 2.30 -6.43
CA MET A 223 -7.53 2.00 -5.91
C MET A 223 -6.44 2.71 -6.74
N MET A 224 -6.57 2.72 -8.06
CA MET A 224 -5.66 3.45 -8.95
C MET A 224 -5.72 4.96 -8.71
N ALA A 225 -6.92 5.52 -8.57
CA ALA A 225 -7.11 6.94 -8.25
C ALA A 225 -6.49 7.29 -6.90
N ALA A 226 -6.71 6.47 -5.87
CA ALA A 226 -6.07 6.63 -4.56
C ALA A 226 -4.53 6.59 -4.66
N GLY A 227 -3.97 5.68 -5.45
CA GLY A 227 -2.53 5.61 -5.72
C GLY A 227 -2.00 6.92 -6.34
N PHE A 228 -2.65 7.44 -7.39
CA PHE A 228 -2.25 8.73 -7.98
C PHE A 228 -2.41 9.92 -7.03
N LEU A 229 -3.46 9.94 -6.21
CA LEU A 229 -3.65 10.97 -5.18
C LEU A 229 -2.53 10.95 -4.16
N LEU A 230 -2.14 9.77 -3.67
CA LEU A 230 -1.01 9.61 -2.76
C LEU A 230 0.29 10.11 -3.40
N VAL A 231 0.55 9.78 -4.66
CA VAL A 231 1.72 10.29 -5.40
C VAL A 231 1.70 11.82 -5.46
N GLY A 232 0.57 12.41 -5.85
CA GLY A 232 0.43 13.86 -5.94
C GLY A 232 0.62 14.55 -4.59
N TYR A 233 0.08 13.98 -3.52
CA TYR A 233 0.21 14.48 -2.17
C TYR A 233 1.67 14.48 -1.69
N GLN A 234 2.38 13.36 -1.89
CA GLN A 234 3.78 13.24 -1.47
C GLN A 234 4.71 14.13 -2.31
N LEU A 235 4.52 14.21 -3.63
CA LEU A 235 5.31 15.11 -4.47
C LEU A 235 5.05 16.59 -4.14
N THR A 236 3.80 16.95 -3.82
CA THR A 236 3.50 18.31 -3.37
C THR A 236 4.20 18.62 -2.04
N GLY A 237 4.15 17.67 -1.09
CA GLY A 237 4.92 17.76 0.16
C GLY A 237 6.41 17.99 -0.09
N TYR A 238 7.02 17.23 -1.00
CA TYR A 238 8.42 17.38 -1.37
C TYR A 238 8.80 18.78 -1.88
N PHE A 239 7.94 19.44 -2.65
CA PHE A 239 8.22 20.76 -3.21
C PHE A 239 7.91 21.93 -2.26
N VAL A 240 7.12 21.69 -1.22
CA VAL A 240 6.65 22.73 -0.28
C VAL A 240 7.35 22.65 1.08
N ALA A 241 7.94 21.50 1.42
CA ALA A 241 8.69 21.25 2.66
C ALA A 241 10.09 21.90 2.69
#